data_AF-A0A4U8T912-F1
#
_entry.id   AF-A0A4U8T912-F1
#
_cell.length_a   1.000
_cell.length_b   1.000
_cell.length_c   1.000
_cell.angle_alpha   90.00
_cell.angle_beta   90.00
_cell.angle_gamma   90.00
#
_symmetry.space_group_name_H-M   'P 1'
#
loop_
_entity.id
_entity.type
_entity.pdbx_description
1 polymer ?
#
loop_
_entity_poly.entity_id
_entity_poly.type
_entity_poly.pdbx_seq_one_letter_code
_entity_poly.pdbx_strand_id
1 'polypeptide(L)'
;MKVKLFKRKNYLAWHLYISLFFIPMALMYKITGIVGILGYFGDNKVYEVALSSAQKAALTEIIESSKIDSINATTASTAAKQNSDFIESTTESTGAQESKNTQKANLQEIKLQEPSGFDVERLKNQFIKFLIDNEIKLPASTNFQKARHKNGYTLGSPAYRIELELNNPPKVKLYTNDWLGNLVALHFARAGVAFNVLAFSFVVFMFITYVTGLLMCDFKKNGKKYFLAMFVGLLVTTTLGVYGLYF
;
A
#
# COMPACT_ATOMS: atom_id res chain seq x y z
N MET A 1 15.78 -13.22 -47.03
CA MET A 1 16.88 -13.14 -46.04
C MET A 1 16.48 -13.95 -44.81
N LYS A 2 17.02 -15.17 -44.61
CA LYS A 2 16.78 -15.94 -43.37
C LYS A 2 17.62 -15.30 -42.26
N VAL A 3 17.00 -14.44 -41.46
CA VAL A 3 17.63 -13.94 -40.22
C VAL A 3 17.92 -15.17 -39.36
N LYS A 4 19.21 -15.53 -39.22
CA LYS A 4 19.65 -16.54 -38.25
C LYS A 4 19.51 -15.96 -36.85
N LEU A 5 18.26 -15.82 -36.39
CA LEU A 5 17.97 -15.63 -34.97
C LEU A 5 18.66 -16.77 -34.21
N PHE A 6 19.36 -16.40 -33.14
CA PHE A 6 20.24 -17.18 -32.26
C PHE A 6 20.06 -18.72 -32.28
N LYS A 7 21.16 -19.49 -32.23
CA LYS A 7 21.09 -20.97 -32.16
C LYS A 7 20.30 -21.42 -30.92
N ARG A 8 19.42 -22.42 -31.05
CA ARG A 8 18.59 -22.99 -29.96
C ARG A 8 19.36 -23.26 -28.66
N LYS A 9 20.60 -23.72 -28.76
CA LYS A 9 21.49 -23.98 -27.61
C LYS A 9 21.76 -22.72 -26.77
N ASN A 10 21.87 -21.56 -27.41
CA ASN A 10 22.13 -20.28 -26.73
C ASN A 10 20.88 -19.79 -26.01
N TYR A 11 19.69 -19.96 -26.61
CA TYR A 11 18.42 -19.68 -25.93
C TYR A 11 18.26 -20.52 -24.67
N LEU A 12 18.53 -21.83 -24.77
CA LEU A 12 18.46 -22.75 -23.63
C LEU A 12 19.39 -22.33 -22.49
N ALA A 13 20.64 -21.97 -22.80
CA ALA A 13 21.59 -21.49 -21.81
C ALA A 13 21.11 -20.20 -21.12
N TRP A 14 20.67 -19.20 -21.90
CA TRP A 14 20.13 -17.94 -21.37
C TRP A 14 18.93 -18.15 -20.45
N HIS A 15 17.95 -18.94 -20.88
CA HIS A 15 16.79 -19.26 -20.06
C HIS A 15 17.18 -20.00 -18.78
N LEU A 16 18.14 -20.92 -18.85
CA LEU A 16 18.60 -21.64 -17.68
C LEU A 16 19.25 -20.70 -16.66
N TYR A 17 20.12 -19.77 -17.09
CA TYR A 17 20.75 -18.80 -16.19
C TYR A 17 19.73 -17.88 -15.54
N ILE A 18 18.79 -17.34 -16.33
CA ILE A 18 17.73 -16.47 -15.82
C ILE A 18 16.84 -17.26 -14.85
N SER A 19 16.40 -18.46 -15.22
CA SER A 19 15.57 -19.30 -14.36
C SER A 19 16.28 -19.66 -13.05
N LEU A 20 17.58 -19.97 -13.09
CA LEU A 20 18.35 -20.31 -11.90
C LEU A 20 18.45 -19.14 -10.91
N PHE A 21 18.55 -17.91 -11.41
CA PHE A 21 18.48 -16.71 -10.58
C PHE A 21 17.10 -16.53 -9.92
N PHE A 22 16.02 -16.86 -10.63
CA PHE A 22 14.66 -16.67 -10.13
C PHE A 22 14.12 -17.82 -9.27
N ILE A 23 14.70 -19.02 -9.32
CA ILE A 23 14.26 -20.18 -8.52
C ILE A 23 14.23 -19.87 -7.02
N PRO A 24 15.30 -19.33 -6.39
CA PRO A 24 15.30 -19.01 -4.96
C PRO A 24 14.19 -18.03 -4.58
N MET A 25 13.95 -17.03 -5.43
CA MET A 25 12.92 -16.03 -5.16
C MET A 25 11.51 -16.59 -5.35
N ALA A 26 11.27 -17.39 -6.38
CA ALA A 26 10.00 -18.07 -6.59
C ALA A 26 9.69 -19.04 -5.44
N LEU A 27 10.71 -19.75 -4.93
CA LEU A 27 10.58 -20.63 -3.78
C LEU A 27 10.21 -19.84 -2.52
N MET A 28 10.94 -18.77 -2.23
CA MET A 28 10.66 -17.87 -1.12
C MET A 28 9.21 -17.35 -1.18
N TYR A 29 8.79 -16.82 -2.34
CA TYR A 29 7.45 -16.26 -2.52
C TYR A 29 6.34 -17.28 -2.31
N LYS A 30 6.56 -18.55 -2.73
CA LYS A 30 5.63 -19.65 -2.48
C LYS A 30 5.57 -20.03 -1.01
N ILE A 31 6.71 -20.17 -0.35
CA ILE A 31 6.78 -20.52 1.08
C ILE A 31 6.10 -19.42 1.91
N THR A 32 6.43 -18.16 1.68
CA THR A 32 5.82 -17.04 2.42
C THR A 32 4.33 -16.90 2.13
N GLY A 33 3.89 -17.22 0.91
CA GLY A 33 2.46 -17.27 0.57
C GLY A 33 1.71 -18.35 1.33
N ILE A 34 2.27 -19.58 1.39
CA ILE A 34 1.69 -20.69 2.18
C ILE A 34 1.62 -20.31 3.66
N VAL A 35 2.71 -19.75 4.20
CA VAL A 35 2.76 -19.29 5.60
C VAL A 35 1.70 -18.22 5.86
N GLY A 36 1.50 -17.28 4.93
CA GLY A 36 0.43 -16.29 5.00
C GLY A 36 -0.97 -16.89 4.97
N ILE A 37 -1.21 -17.88 4.11
CA ILE A 37 -2.50 -18.63 4.03
C ILE A 37 -2.78 -19.37 5.34
N LEU A 38 -1.75 -19.89 6.01
CA LEU A 38 -1.86 -20.50 7.34
C LEU A 38 -2.12 -19.48 8.47
N GLY A 39 -2.27 -18.19 8.13
CA GLY A 39 -2.62 -17.13 9.06
C GLY A 39 -1.43 -16.51 9.79
N TYR A 40 -0.19 -16.86 9.42
CA TYR A 40 0.99 -16.25 10.02
C TYR A 40 1.38 -14.98 9.26
N PHE A 41 1.24 -13.83 9.92
CA PHE A 41 1.57 -12.51 9.37
C PHE A 41 2.71 -11.83 10.14
N GLY A 42 3.58 -12.64 10.75
CA GLY A 42 4.59 -12.18 11.71
C GLY A 42 4.08 -12.23 13.14
N ASP A 43 5.01 -12.42 14.05
CA ASP A 43 4.78 -12.26 15.49
C ASP A 43 4.59 -10.77 15.76
N ASN A 44 3.38 -10.26 15.48
CA ASN A 44 2.96 -8.86 15.64
C ASN A 44 2.89 -8.52 17.13
N LYS A 45 4.01 -8.69 17.85
CA LYS A 45 4.11 -8.41 19.28
C LYS A 45 3.74 -6.97 19.48
N VAL A 46 2.59 -6.79 20.14
CA VAL A 46 2.12 -5.49 20.56
C VAL A 46 2.65 -5.26 21.95
N TYR A 47 3.69 -4.43 22.05
CA TYR A 47 4.16 -3.97 23.35
C TYR A 47 3.40 -2.69 23.68
N GLU A 48 2.50 -2.75 24.66
CA GLU A 48 1.97 -1.52 25.27
C GLU A 48 3.08 -0.91 26.12
N VAL A 49 3.49 0.32 25.80
CA VAL A 49 4.44 1.05 26.66
C VAL A 49 3.73 1.38 27.96
N ALA A 50 4.25 0.91 29.08
CA ALA A 50 3.76 1.26 30.40
C ALA A 50 4.08 2.73 30.70
N LEU A 51 3.17 3.62 30.27
CA LEU A 51 3.30 5.05 30.47
C LEU A 51 2.97 5.41 31.93
N SER A 52 3.88 6.14 32.57
CA SER A 52 3.65 6.77 33.88
C SER A 52 2.50 7.78 33.80
N SER A 53 1.93 8.14 34.95
CA SER A 53 0.85 9.13 35.02
C SER A 53 1.23 10.48 34.40
N ALA A 54 2.49 10.90 34.60
CA ALA A 54 3.05 12.12 34.01
C ALA A 54 3.20 12.02 32.48
N GLN A 55 3.65 10.86 31.98
CA GLN A 55 3.79 10.61 30.53
C GLN A 55 2.42 10.58 29.82
N LYS A 56 1.39 10.01 30.45
CA LYS A 56 0.02 10.05 29.93
C LYS A 56 -0.54 11.46 29.88
N ALA A 57 -0.29 12.28 30.91
CA ALA A 57 -0.70 13.67 30.93
C ALA A 57 -0.01 14.49 29.83
N ALA A 58 1.30 14.32 29.65
CA ALA A 58 2.07 14.98 28.59
C ALA A 58 1.57 14.60 27.18
N LEU A 59 1.23 13.32 26.95
CA LEU A 59 0.63 12.90 25.67
C LEU A 59 -0.75 13.51 25.44
N THR A 60 -1.59 13.59 26.48
CA THR A 60 -2.90 14.25 26.38
C THR A 60 -2.75 15.73 26.04
N GLU A 61 -1.81 16.44 26.68
CA GLU A 61 -1.51 17.85 26.38
C GLU A 61 -1.03 18.04 24.94
N ILE A 62 -0.12 17.18 24.46
CA ILE A 62 0.34 17.19 23.06
C ILE A 62 -0.85 16.99 22.11
N ILE A 63 -1.70 15.99 22.36
CA ILE A 63 -2.88 15.70 21.55
C ILE A 63 -3.87 16.88 21.56
N GLU A 64 -4.08 17.50 22.71
CA GLU A 64 -5.02 18.62 22.86
C GLU A 64 -4.48 19.90 22.20
N SER A 65 -3.18 20.17 22.32
CA SER A 65 -2.51 21.29 21.65
C SER A 65 -2.52 21.19 20.12
N SER A 66 -2.65 19.97 19.59
CA SER A 66 -2.78 19.70 18.14
C SER A 66 -4.21 19.79 17.60
N LYS A 67 -5.23 19.91 18.46
CA LYS A 67 -6.65 20.02 18.07
C LYS A 67 -7.13 21.46 17.81
N ILE A 68 -6.27 22.47 18.00
CA ILE A 68 -6.68 23.88 17.95
C ILE A 68 -5.90 24.59 16.85
N ASP A 69 -6.58 24.86 15.73
CA ASP A 69 -6.34 26.02 14.84
C ASP A 69 -7.53 26.34 13.90
N SER A 70 -8.72 25.78 14.12
CA SER A 70 -9.91 26.05 13.29
C SER A 70 -10.82 27.19 13.78
N ILE A 71 -10.55 27.81 14.93
CA ILE A 71 -11.42 28.85 15.51
C ILE A 71 -11.05 30.28 15.06
N ASN A 72 -9.80 30.54 14.68
CA ASN A 72 -9.37 31.91 14.32
C ASN A 72 -9.36 32.22 12.81
N ALA A 73 -9.52 31.23 11.92
CA ALA A 73 -9.55 31.46 10.47
C ALA A 73 -10.92 31.92 9.94
N THR A 74 -12.01 31.63 10.66
CA THR A 74 -13.38 31.94 10.19
C THR A 74 -13.83 33.34 10.59
N THR A 75 -13.23 33.94 11.62
CA THR A 75 -13.58 35.31 12.06
C THR A 75 -12.89 36.40 11.23
N ALA A 76 -11.80 36.07 10.53
CA ALA A 76 -11.11 36.99 9.63
C ALA A 76 -11.73 37.07 8.22
N SER A 77 -12.51 36.07 7.78
CA SER A 77 -13.12 36.04 6.44
C SER A 77 -14.54 36.64 6.37
N THR A 78 -15.15 36.97 7.51
CA THR A 78 -16.51 37.59 7.55
C THR A 78 -16.46 39.11 7.73
N ALA A 79 -15.31 39.69 8.09
CA ALA A 79 -15.13 41.14 8.21
C ALA A 79 -14.71 41.85 6.90
N ALA A 80 -14.37 41.10 5.84
CA ALA A 80 -13.89 41.67 4.57
C ALA A 80 -14.93 41.68 3.43
N LYS A 81 -16.20 41.29 3.70
CA LYS A 81 -17.25 41.17 2.67
C LYS A 81 -18.49 42.00 2.97
N GLN A 82 -18.29 43.21 3.48
CA GLN A 82 -19.28 44.29 3.53
C GLN A 82 -18.65 45.60 3.05
N ASN A 83 -18.04 45.60 1.86
CA ASN A 83 -17.77 46.85 1.15
C ASN A 83 -17.47 46.62 -0.33
N SER A 84 -18.44 46.12 -1.10
CA SER A 84 -18.44 46.30 -2.56
C SER A 84 -19.82 46.01 -3.15
N ASP A 85 -20.87 46.63 -2.60
CA ASP A 85 -22.11 46.83 -3.34
C ASP A 85 -22.00 48.19 -4.06
N PHE A 86 -21.36 48.22 -5.23
CA PHE A 86 -21.62 49.26 -6.22
C PHE A 86 -21.06 48.91 -7.60
N ILE A 87 -21.96 49.00 -8.60
CA ILE A 87 -21.75 49.16 -10.05
C ILE A 87 -21.79 47.92 -10.96
N GLU A 88 -22.89 47.92 -11.71
CA GLU A 88 -23.16 47.51 -13.09
C GLU A 88 -23.65 46.11 -13.47
N SER A 89 -24.86 46.19 -14.00
CA SER A 89 -25.74 45.25 -14.67
C SER A 89 -25.40 45.08 -16.17
N THR A 90 -26.04 44.05 -16.74
CA THR A 90 -26.48 43.88 -18.16
C THR A 90 -25.36 43.52 -19.17
N THR A 91 -25.48 42.55 -20.09
CA THR A 91 -26.67 42.01 -20.80
C THR A 91 -26.39 40.64 -21.49
N GLU A 92 -27.48 39.89 -21.74
CA GLU A 92 -27.77 38.94 -22.88
C GLU A 92 -27.11 37.53 -22.95
N SER A 93 -27.87 36.40 -22.88
CA SER A 93 -28.81 35.77 -23.88
C SER A 93 -28.03 34.96 -24.96
N THR A 94 -28.29 33.71 -25.39
CA THR A 94 -29.34 32.68 -25.27
C THR A 94 -28.81 31.36 -25.91
N GLY A 95 -29.32 30.17 -25.53
CA GLY A 95 -29.58 29.10 -26.51
C GLY A 95 -29.13 27.65 -26.23
N ALA A 96 -30.14 26.80 -25.96
CA ALA A 96 -30.36 25.43 -26.44
C ALA A 96 -29.80 24.19 -25.69
N GLN A 97 -30.75 23.28 -25.45
CA GLN A 97 -30.74 21.97 -24.78
C GLN A 97 -30.12 20.84 -25.65
N GLU A 98 -29.55 19.80 -25.03
CA GLU A 98 -30.07 18.43 -25.21
C GLU A 98 -29.48 17.44 -24.18
N SER A 99 -30.36 16.56 -23.70
CA SER A 99 -30.14 15.51 -22.72
C SER A 99 -29.61 14.25 -23.38
N LYS A 100 -28.60 13.59 -22.81
CA LYS A 100 -28.43 12.13 -22.89
C LYS A 100 -27.62 11.60 -21.72
N ASN A 101 -28.39 10.98 -20.83
CA ASN A 101 -27.99 10.19 -19.69
C ASN A 101 -27.25 8.91 -20.15
N THR A 102 -26.02 8.69 -19.68
CA THR A 102 -25.45 7.34 -19.58
C THR A 102 -24.56 7.32 -18.34
N GLN A 103 -25.19 6.87 -17.27
CA GLN A 103 -24.68 6.72 -15.92
C GLN A 103 -23.55 5.68 -15.92
N LYS A 104 -22.30 6.14 -16.06
CA LYS A 104 -21.12 5.36 -15.64
C LYS A 104 -21.08 5.40 -14.12
N ALA A 105 -21.32 4.25 -13.50
CA ALA A 105 -21.06 4.01 -12.08
C ALA A 105 -19.56 4.19 -11.81
N ASN A 106 -19.17 5.42 -11.51
CA ASN A 106 -17.87 5.78 -10.98
C ASN A 106 -17.96 5.66 -9.46
N LEU A 107 -17.56 4.50 -8.94
CA LEU A 107 -17.16 4.38 -7.55
C LEU A 107 -15.86 5.18 -7.38
N GLN A 108 -16.01 6.49 -7.29
CA GLN A 108 -14.97 7.35 -6.76
C GLN A 108 -14.79 6.91 -5.31
N GLU A 109 -13.62 6.37 -5.02
CA GLU A 109 -13.10 6.24 -3.67
C GLU A 109 -13.42 7.53 -2.93
N ILE A 110 -14.28 7.42 -1.92
CA ILE A 110 -14.46 8.49 -0.94
C ILE A 110 -13.12 8.61 -0.25
N LYS A 111 -12.26 9.47 -0.79
CA LYS A 111 -11.11 10.03 -0.08
C LYS A 111 -11.74 10.76 1.10
N LEU A 112 -11.82 10.07 2.24
CA LEU A 112 -12.24 10.67 3.51
C LEU A 112 -11.40 11.93 3.66
N GLN A 113 -12.06 13.08 3.53
CA GLN A 113 -11.45 14.37 3.79
C GLN A 113 -10.79 14.29 5.17
N GLU A 114 -9.51 14.64 5.21
CA GLU A 114 -8.80 14.85 6.46
C GLU A 114 -9.66 15.78 7.32
N PRO A 115 -9.93 15.45 8.58
CA PRO A 115 -10.71 16.33 9.45
C PRO A 115 -9.97 17.67 9.52
N SER A 116 -10.57 18.70 8.92
CA SER A 116 -10.08 20.06 8.94
C SER A 116 -9.97 20.53 10.40
N GLY A 117 -8.75 20.85 10.84
CA GLY A 117 -8.49 21.41 12.17
C GLY A 117 -7.54 20.61 13.07
N PHE A 118 -6.80 19.64 12.55
CA PHE A 118 -5.78 18.90 13.32
C PHE A 118 -4.39 19.11 12.71
N ASP A 119 -3.47 19.76 13.45
CA ASP A 119 -2.10 19.97 12.99
C ASP A 119 -1.27 18.69 13.17
N VAL A 120 -1.27 17.89 12.10
CA VAL A 120 -0.58 16.60 12.02
C VAL A 120 0.94 16.75 12.13
N GLU A 121 1.51 17.85 11.64
CA GLU A 121 2.95 18.08 11.63
C GLU A 121 3.47 18.48 13.01
N ARG A 122 2.72 19.33 13.72
CA ARG A 122 2.99 19.67 15.11
C ARG A 122 2.87 18.45 16.03
N LEU A 123 1.82 17.63 15.85
CA LEU A 123 1.69 16.37 16.57
C LEU A 123 2.90 15.47 16.33
N LYS A 124 3.31 15.28 15.07
CA LYS A 124 4.45 14.44 14.71
C LYS A 124 5.72 14.90 15.43
N ASN A 125 6.03 16.20 15.38
CA ASN A 125 7.26 16.74 15.96
C ASN A 125 7.28 16.60 17.49
N GLN A 126 6.18 16.92 18.16
CA GLN A 126 6.05 16.75 19.61
C GLN A 126 6.07 15.29 20.02
N PHE A 127 5.44 14.41 19.24
CA PHE A 127 5.44 12.97 19.51
C PHE A 127 6.83 12.35 19.34
N ILE A 128 7.58 12.74 18.30
CA ILE A 128 8.97 12.32 18.12
C ILE A 128 9.82 12.76 19.32
N LYS A 129 9.68 14.01 19.77
CA LYS A 129 10.39 14.52 20.95
C LYS A 129 10.04 13.70 22.20
N PHE A 130 8.76 13.41 22.41
CA PHE A 130 8.30 12.54 23.49
C PHE A 130 8.95 11.15 23.44
N LEU A 131 9.09 10.54 22.26
CA LEU A 131 9.75 9.23 22.12
C LEU A 131 11.23 9.28 22.52
N ILE A 132 11.94 10.36 22.14
CA ILE A 132 13.35 10.58 22.48
C ILE A 132 13.51 10.78 23.99
N ASP A 133 12.70 11.66 24.58
CA ASP A 133 12.77 12.02 26.00
C ASP A 133 12.48 10.81 26.92
N ASN A 134 11.78 9.81 26.41
CA ASN A 134 11.43 8.58 27.15
C ASN A 134 12.24 7.34 26.71
N GLU A 135 13.35 7.54 25.99
CA GLU A 135 14.28 6.48 25.55
C GLU A 135 13.62 5.36 24.71
N ILE A 136 12.53 5.68 24.01
CA ILE A 136 11.83 4.73 23.14
C ILE A 136 12.53 4.71 21.77
N LYS A 137 12.95 3.53 21.29
CA LYS A 137 13.64 3.39 19.99
C LYS A 137 12.79 3.94 18.84
N LEU A 138 13.35 4.86 18.06
CA LEU A 138 12.69 5.43 16.89
C LEU A 138 12.72 4.47 15.69
N PRO A 139 11.65 4.44 14.88
CA PRO A 139 11.66 3.75 13.60
C PRO A 139 12.59 4.42 12.59
N ALA A 140 13.18 3.61 11.71
CA ALA A 140 14.04 4.09 10.63
C ALA A 140 13.32 5.03 9.63
N SER A 141 11.99 4.94 9.53
CA SER A 141 11.19 5.87 8.72
C SER A 141 10.26 6.69 9.60
N THR A 142 10.34 8.02 9.51
CA THR A 142 9.45 8.97 10.20
C THR A 142 8.15 9.25 9.42
N ASN A 143 7.66 8.22 8.71
CA ASN A 143 6.40 8.32 7.98
C ASN A 143 5.24 8.32 8.98
N PHE A 144 4.50 9.42 9.04
CA PHE A 144 3.42 9.64 10.01
C PHE A 144 2.10 9.63 9.25
N GLN A 145 1.26 8.65 9.53
CA GLN A 145 -0.02 8.44 8.83
C GLN A 145 -1.12 8.13 9.82
N LYS A 146 -2.38 8.41 9.45
CA LYS A 146 -3.55 8.02 10.24
C LYS A 146 -3.68 6.49 10.29
N ALA A 147 -4.01 5.94 11.45
CA ALA A 147 -4.23 4.51 11.61
C ALA A 147 -5.49 4.04 10.86
N ARG A 148 -5.40 2.88 10.17
CA ARG A 148 -6.46 2.37 9.28
C ARG A 148 -7.78 2.02 9.97
N HIS A 149 -7.73 1.66 11.26
CA HIS A 149 -8.90 1.12 11.99
C HIS A 149 -9.21 1.83 13.32
N LYS A 150 -8.48 2.88 13.69
CA LYS A 150 -8.62 3.55 14.99
C LYS A 150 -8.35 5.05 14.88
N ASN A 151 -8.90 5.83 15.80
CA ASN A 151 -8.61 7.26 15.94
C ASN A 151 -7.19 7.44 16.49
N GLY A 152 -6.19 7.23 15.64
CA GLY A 152 -4.79 7.11 16.01
C GLY A 152 -3.86 7.51 14.87
N TYR A 153 -2.58 7.69 15.18
CA TYR A 153 -1.53 7.93 14.21
C TYR A 153 -0.44 6.88 14.34
N THR A 154 0.09 6.42 13.21
CA THR A 154 1.21 5.49 13.13
C THR A 154 2.45 6.19 12.63
N LEU A 155 3.57 5.96 13.31
CA LEU A 155 4.90 6.38 12.93
C LEU A 155 5.76 5.15 12.63
N GLY A 156 6.30 5.01 11.42
CA GLY A 156 7.25 3.94 11.13
C GLY A 156 7.08 3.21 9.80
N SER A 157 7.69 2.04 9.73
CA SER A 157 7.67 1.15 8.57
C SER A 157 6.95 -0.16 8.93
N PRO A 158 6.58 -1.01 7.95
CA PRO A 158 5.95 -2.30 8.24
C PRO A 158 6.77 -3.21 9.18
N ALA A 159 8.10 -3.09 9.19
CA ALA A 159 8.97 -3.90 10.04
C ALA A 159 8.97 -3.44 11.51
N TYR A 160 8.83 -2.13 11.72
CA TYR A 160 8.79 -1.51 13.04
C TYR A 160 7.95 -0.23 12.97
N ARG A 161 6.81 -0.23 13.66
CA ARG A 161 5.88 0.91 13.71
C ARG A 161 5.40 1.14 15.13
N ILE A 162 5.17 2.42 15.44
CA ILE A 162 4.64 2.90 16.70
C ILE A 162 3.26 3.47 16.41
N GLU A 163 2.23 3.00 17.10
CA GLU A 163 0.87 3.52 17.01
C GLU A 163 0.53 4.32 18.27
N LEU A 164 0.13 5.56 18.07
CA LEU A 164 -0.47 6.42 19.08
C LEU A 164 -1.99 6.30 18.97
N GLU A 165 -2.63 5.68 19.95
CA GLU A 165 -4.10 5.68 20.06
C GLU A 165 -4.54 6.91 20.85
N LEU A 166 -5.37 7.79 20.24
CA LEU A 166 -5.90 9.01 20.87
C LEU A 166 -7.11 8.72 21.79
N ASN A 167 -7.21 7.50 22.31
CA ASN A 167 -8.23 7.14 23.29
C ASN A 167 -7.92 7.81 24.64
N ASN A 168 -8.88 7.83 25.56
CA ASN A 168 -8.67 8.31 26.92
C ASN A 168 -8.63 7.11 27.89
N PRO A 169 -7.47 6.69 28.42
CA PRO A 169 -6.14 7.32 28.35
C PRO A 169 -5.38 7.02 27.04
N PRO A 170 -4.48 7.92 26.59
CA PRO A 170 -3.69 7.70 25.38
C PRO A 170 -2.74 6.53 25.58
N LYS A 171 -2.64 5.68 24.54
CA LYS A 171 -1.80 4.49 24.55
C LYS A 171 -0.79 4.53 23.42
N VAL A 172 0.43 4.10 23.72
CA VAL A 172 1.48 3.89 22.72
C VAL A 172 1.71 2.40 22.57
N LYS A 173 1.55 1.90 21.34
CA LYS A 173 1.74 0.50 20.98
C LYS A 173 2.91 0.37 20.02
N LEU A 174 3.86 -0.50 20.36
CA LEU A 174 4.94 -0.86 19.44
C LEU A 174 4.54 -2.15 18.73
N TYR A 175 4.68 -2.14 17.42
CA TYR A 175 4.56 -3.33 16.59
C TYR A 175 5.92 -3.62 16.00
N THR A 176 6.42 -4.82 16.27
CA THR A 176 7.64 -5.35 15.70
C THR A 176 7.31 -6.58 14.90
N ASN A 177 7.91 -6.74 13.72
CA ASN A 177 7.87 -8.01 12.99
C ASN A 177 9.21 -8.73 13.12
N ASP A 178 9.15 -10.04 13.24
CA ASP A 178 10.31 -10.89 13.11
C ASP A 178 10.73 -11.06 11.63
N TRP A 179 11.83 -11.76 11.39
CA TRP A 179 12.36 -11.93 10.05
C TRP A 179 11.35 -12.58 9.10
N LEU A 180 10.63 -13.62 9.56
CA LEU A 180 9.64 -14.32 8.76
C LEU A 180 8.40 -13.44 8.52
N GLY A 181 7.96 -12.69 9.53
CA GLY A 181 6.92 -11.67 9.39
C GLY A 181 7.25 -10.61 8.35
N ASN A 182 8.51 -10.15 8.29
CA ASN A 182 8.98 -9.21 7.26
C ASN A 182 8.94 -9.83 5.85
N LEU A 183 9.31 -11.10 5.72
CA LEU A 183 9.21 -11.83 4.45
C LEU A 183 7.75 -12.00 4.00
N VAL A 184 6.83 -12.30 4.92
CA VAL A 184 5.39 -12.37 4.62
C VAL A 184 4.83 -10.99 4.27
N ALA A 185 5.24 -9.94 4.98
CA ALA A 185 4.85 -8.57 4.66
C ALA A 185 5.32 -8.16 3.25
N LEU A 186 6.49 -8.63 2.83
CA LEU A 186 6.99 -8.49 1.46
C LEU A 186 6.03 -9.13 0.45
N HIS A 187 5.57 -10.37 0.71
CA HIS A 187 4.63 -11.09 -0.15
C HIS A 187 3.29 -10.35 -0.35
N PHE A 188 2.76 -9.70 0.68
CA PHE A 188 1.49 -8.96 0.62
C PHE A 188 1.63 -7.49 0.19
N ALA A 189 2.73 -7.13 -0.46
CA ALA A 189 3.01 -5.78 -0.94
C ALA A 189 2.89 -4.69 0.15
N ARG A 190 3.17 -5.05 1.41
CA ARG A 190 3.24 -4.09 2.51
C ARG A 190 4.58 -3.36 2.54
N ALA A 191 5.60 -3.86 1.85
CA ALA A 191 6.89 -3.22 1.73
C ALA A 191 6.84 -2.02 0.77
N GLY A 192 7.55 -0.94 1.11
CA GLY A 192 7.48 0.35 0.41
C GLY A 192 8.01 0.34 -1.04
N VAL A 193 8.32 1.53 -1.56
CA VAL A 193 8.61 1.79 -2.99
C VAL A 193 9.65 0.83 -3.60
N ALA A 194 10.73 0.51 -2.89
CA ALA A 194 11.76 -0.41 -3.37
C ALA A 194 11.20 -1.81 -3.70
N PHE A 195 10.21 -2.28 -2.94
CA PHE A 195 9.56 -3.54 -3.23
C PHE A 195 8.65 -3.45 -4.46
N ASN A 196 7.93 -2.35 -4.66
CA ASN A 196 7.10 -2.17 -5.85
C ASN A 196 7.93 -2.26 -7.14
N VAL A 197 9.14 -1.68 -7.14
CA VAL A 197 10.09 -1.78 -8.26
C VAL A 197 10.55 -3.22 -8.47
N LEU A 198 10.89 -3.92 -7.38
CA LEU A 198 11.28 -5.33 -7.42
C LEU A 198 10.14 -6.22 -7.97
N ALA A 199 8.92 -6.04 -7.47
CA ALA A 199 7.73 -6.79 -7.88
C ALA A 199 7.40 -6.55 -9.36
N PHE A 200 7.43 -5.30 -9.82
CA PHE A 200 7.26 -4.98 -11.23
C PHE A 200 8.32 -5.65 -12.10
N SER A 201 9.59 -5.55 -11.69
CA SER A 201 10.70 -6.21 -12.39
C SER A 201 10.48 -7.72 -12.45
N PHE A 202 10.07 -8.33 -11.35
CA PHE A 202 9.79 -9.76 -11.28
C PHE A 202 8.71 -10.20 -12.26
N VAL A 203 7.61 -9.45 -12.38
CA VAL A 203 6.54 -9.73 -13.35
C VAL A 203 7.07 -9.67 -14.78
N VAL A 204 7.86 -8.63 -15.11
CA VAL A 204 8.48 -8.48 -16.43
C VAL A 204 9.40 -9.67 -16.73
N PHE A 205 10.25 -10.05 -15.78
CA PHE A 205 11.15 -11.19 -15.95
C PHE A 205 10.40 -12.52 -16.06
N MET A 206 9.34 -12.73 -15.28
CA MET A 206 8.47 -13.90 -15.40
C MET A 206 7.81 -13.98 -16.77
N PHE A 207 7.37 -12.84 -17.33
CA PHE A 207 6.84 -12.81 -18.69
C PHE A 207 7.90 -13.20 -19.72
N ILE A 208 9.12 -12.63 -19.62
CA ILE A 208 10.23 -12.94 -20.53
C ILE A 208 10.62 -14.42 -20.42
N THR A 209 10.77 -14.98 -19.22
CA THR A 209 11.12 -16.40 -19.04
C THR A 209 10.04 -17.31 -19.57
N TYR A 210 8.76 -16.97 -19.39
CA TYR A 210 7.64 -17.74 -19.92
C TYR A 210 7.62 -17.75 -21.45
N VAL A 211 7.76 -16.59 -22.09
CA VAL A 211 7.86 -16.48 -23.57
C VAL A 211 9.08 -17.24 -24.07
N THR A 212 10.23 -17.08 -23.41
CA THR A 212 11.47 -17.77 -23.80
C THR A 212 11.33 -19.29 -23.68
N GLY A 213 10.67 -19.78 -22.62
CA GLY A 213 10.36 -21.19 -22.46
C GLY A 213 9.42 -21.71 -23.56
N LEU A 214 8.40 -20.92 -23.92
CA LEU A 214 7.49 -21.25 -25.00
C LEU A 214 8.22 -21.36 -26.34
N LEU A 215 9.13 -20.43 -26.65
CA LEU A 215 9.93 -20.45 -27.88
C LEU A 215 10.86 -21.67 -27.98
N MET A 216 11.22 -22.32 -26.88
CA MET A 216 12.02 -23.56 -26.90
C MET A 216 11.23 -24.82 -27.18
N CYS A 217 9.91 -24.77 -27.00
CA CYS A 217 9.03 -25.89 -27.26
C CYS A 217 8.95 -26.18 -28.76
N ASP A 218 9.14 -27.44 -29.13
CA ASP A 218 9.01 -27.89 -30.51
C ASP A 218 7.54 -28.17 -30.85
N PHE A 219 6.78 -27.09 -31.10
CA PHE A 219 5.36 -27.17 -31.43
C PHE A 219 5.06 -28.01 -32.67
N LYS A 220 6.01 -28.10 -33.59
CA LYS A 220 5.85 -28.90 -34.81
C LYS A 220 5.84 -30.39 -34.50
N LYS A 221 6.67 -30.84 -33.55
CA LYS A 221 6.78 -32.26 -33.18
C LYS A 221 5.73 -32.70 -32.16
N ASN A 222 5.44 -31.86 -31.16
CA ASN A 222 4.63 -32.25 -30.00
C ASN A 222 3.45 -31.29 -29.72
N GLY A 223 3.04 -30.44 -30.67
CA GLY A 223 2.06 -29.38 -30.46
C GLY A 223 0.76 -29.81 -29.77
N LYS A 224 0.18 -30.96 -30.16
CA LYS A 224 -1.05 -31.49 -29.53
C LYS A 224 -0.90 -31.70 -28.02
N LYS A 225 0.26 -32.17 -27.56
CA LYS A 225 0.53 -32.41 -26.13
C LYS A 225 0.65 -31.09 -25.36
N TYR A 226 1.29 -30.08 -25.96
CA TYR A 226 1.44 -28.76 -25.35
C TYR A 226 0.10 -28.02 -25.26
N PHE A 227 -0.72 -28.07 -26.33
CA PHE A 227 -2.07 -27.51 -26.32
C PHE A 227 -2.96 -28.19 -25.28
N LEU A 228 -2.89 -29.52 -25.15
CA LEU A 228 -3.62 -30.25 -24.12
C LEU A 228 -3.20 -29.80 -22.71
N ALA A 229 -1.89 -29.68 -22.45
CA ALA A 229 -1.39 -29.19 -21.16
C ALA A 229 -1.87 -27.77 -20.84
N MET A 230 -1.87 -26.87 -21.84
CA MET A 230 -2.40 -25.51 -21.69
C MET A 230 -3.90 -25.53 -21.34
N PHE A 231 -4.68 -26.35 -22.04
CA PHE A 231 -6.13 -26.43 -21.82
C PHE A 231 -6.47 -27.00 -20.44
N VAL A 232 -5.77 -28.05 -20.01
CA VAL A 232 -5.90 -28.60 -18.65
C VAL A 232 -5.53 -27.55 -17.62
N GLY A 233 -4.44 -26.81 -17.81
CA GLY A 233 -4.03 -25.73 -16.90
C GLY A 233 -5.07 -24.61 -16.78
N LEU A 234 -5.70 -24.23 -17.91
CA LEU A 234 -6.77 -23.23 -17.92
C LEU A 234 -8.00 -23.72 -17.16
N LEU A 235 -8.43 -24.96 -17.39
CA LEU A 235 -9.56 -25.57 -16.69
C LEU A 235 -9.31 -25.62 -15.18
N VAL A 236 -8.16 -26.16 -14.75
CA VAL A 236 -7.79 -26.24 -13.33
C VAL A 236 -7.78 -24.87 -12.69
N THR A 237 -7.15 -23.87 -13.33
CA THR A 237 -7.06 -22.51 -12.79
C THR A 237 -8.44 -21.85 -12.68
N THR A 238 -9.29 -22.03 -13.69
CA THR A 238 -10.66 -21.48 -13.69
C THR A 238 -11.49 -22.13 -12.59
N THR A 239 -11.46 -23.46 -12.49
CA THR A 239 -12.18 -24.20 -11.46
C THR A 239 -11.72 -23.78 -10.07
N LEU A 240 -10.42 -23.78 -9.78
CA LEU A 240 -9.91 -23.34 -8.47
C LEU A 240 -10.23 -21.88 -8.17
N GLY A 241 -10.12 -20.98 -9.15
CA GLY A 241 -10.44 -19.56 -8.97
C GLY A 241 -11.90 -19.34 -8.63
N VAL A 242 -12.80 -20.04 -9.32
CA VAL A 242 -14.25 -19.99 -9.04
C VAL A 242 -14.56 -20.60 -7.67
N TYR A 243 -14.03 -21.79 -7.36
CA TYR A 243 -14.25 -22.40 -6.03
C TYR A 243 -13.67 -21.56 -4.89
N GLY A 244 -12.51 -20.93 -5.08
CA GLY A 244 -11.89 -20.05 -4.11
C GLY A 244 -12.64 -18.73 -3.88
N LEU A 245 -13.59 -18.35 -4.75
CA LEU A 245 -14.49 -17.22 -4.52
C LEU A 245 -15.68 -17.57 -3.62
N TYR A 246 -15.99 -18.86 -3.45
CA TYR A 246 -17.10 -19.33 -2.61
C TYR A 246 -16.70 -19.67 -1.18
N PHE A 247 -15.42 -19.49 -0.82
CA PHE A 247 -14.83 -19.79 0.49
C PHE A 247 -14.15 -18.53 1.05
#